data_AF-A0A958CA21-F1
#
_entry.id   AF-A0A958CA21-F1
#
_cell.length_a   1.000
_cell.length_b   1.000
_cell.length_c   1.000
_cell.angle_alpha   90.00
_cell.angle_beta   90.00
_cell.angle_gamma   90.00
#
_symmetry.space_group_name_H-M   'P 1'
#
loop_
_entity.id
_entity.type
_entity.pdbx_description
1 polymer ?
#
loop_
_entity_poly.entity_id
_entity_poly.type
_entity_poly.pdbx_seq_one_letter_code
_entity_poly.pdbx_strand_id
1 'polypeptide(L)'
;SIPLMLKRGWPALAVFAVLIVPYLVWDANAFIDDVWRWAAGTAATHYQIWGWGASNFVLAFGGLTSRFDYWPFWIPELIVTLPLLIWLGWRQTRGNTIGAASWHYGLLLLAFLFVSRFLNENYLGYILAFLAMGYFVVESNEV
;
A
#
# COMPACT_ATOMS: atom_id res chain seq x y z
N SER A 1 -14.17 28.00 -6.40
CA SER A 1 -12.87 28.09 -5.68
C SER A 1 -12.22 26.71 -5.68
N ILE A 2 -10.90 26.61 -5.83
CA ILE A 2 -10.19 25.32 -5.74
C ILE A 2 -10.35 24.76 -4.31
N PRO A 3 -10.76 23.50 -4.11
CA PRO A 3 -10.88 22.88 -2.79
C PRO A 3 -9.58 23.01 -1.98
N LEU A 4 -9.68 23.26 -0.68
CA LEU A 4 -8.51 23.45 0.20
C LEU A 4 -7.53 22.27 0.13
N MET A 5 -8.04 21.05 0.00
CA MET A 5 -7.22 19.85 -0.19
C MET A 5 -6.41 19.88 -1.49
N LEU A 6 -7.01 20.34 -2.60
CA LEU A 6 -6.31 20.44 -3.88
C LEU A 6 -5.25 21.56 -3.84
N LYS A 7 -5.53 22.67 -3.13
CA LYS A 7 -4.52 23.72 -2.88
C LYS A 7 -3.33 23.24 -2.05
N ARG A 8 -3.53 22.29 -1.14
CA ARG A 8 -2.44 21.72 -0.33
C ARG A 8 -1.75 20.54 -1.02
N GLY A 9 -2.48 19.80 -1.85
CA GLY A 9 -2.00 18.58 -2.51
C GLY A 9 -1.35 18.79 -3.88
N TRP A 10 -1.56 19.93 -4.54
CA TRP A 10 -1.03 20.13 -5.90
C TRP A 10 0.49 19.99 -6.02
N PRO A 11 1.35 20.37 -5.04
CA PRO A 11 2.79 20.18 -5.19
C PRO A 11 3.16 18.70 -5.25
N ALA A 12 2.51 17.86 -4.43
CA ALA A 12 2.71 16.42 -4.46
C ALA A 12 2.23 15.80 -5.79
N LEU A 13 1.07 16.25 -6.31
CA LEU A 13 0.56 15.83 -7.61
C LEU A 13 1.48 16.25 -8.76
N ALA A 14 2.06 17.46 -8.68
CA ALA A 14 3.00 17.95 -9.68
C ALA A 14 4.30 17.13 -9.68
N VAL A 15 4.86 16.84 -8.50
CA VAL A 15 6.04 15.97 -8.37
C VAL A 15 5.73 14.57 -8.90
N PHE A 16 4.60 13.98 -8.52
CA PHE A 16 4.15 12.68 -9.04
C PHE A 16 4.05 12.68 -10.57
N ALA A 17 3.46 13.72 -11.17
CA ALA A 17 3.36 13.86 -12.62
C ALA A 17 4.74 13.99 -13.27
N VAL A 18 5.64 14.82 -12.74
CA VAL A 18 7.00 14.98 -13.27
C VAL A 18 7.77 13.65 -13.25
N LEU A 19 7.57 12.83 -12.22
CA LEU A 19 8.23 11.53 -12.11
C LEU A 19 7.66 10.48 -13.06
N ILE A 20 6.35 10.50 -13.33
CA ILE A 20 5.68 9.43 -14.09
C ILE A 20 5.49 9.75 -15.57
N VAL A 21 5.17 11.00 -15.91
CA VAL A 21 4.85 11.41 -17.28
C VAL A 21 5.96 11.06 -18.28
N PRO A 22 7.27 11.24 -18.00
CA PRO A 22 8.32 10.86 -18.94
C PRO A 22 8.25 9.38 -19.35
N TYR A 23 7.98 8.48 -18.41
CA TYR A 23 7.88 7.04 -18.69
C TYR A 23 6.59 6.68 -19.43
N LEU A 24 5.47 7.34 -19.09
CA LEU A 24 4.22 7.16 -19.83
C LEU A 24 4.31 7.63 -21.28
N VAL A 25 5.01 8.74 -21.53
CA VAL A 25 5.24 9.27 -22.87
C VAL A 25 6.22 8.38 -23.65
N TRP A 26 7.22 7.83 -22.97
CA TRP A 26 8.21 6.94 -23.58
C TRP A 26 7.59 5.59 -23.99
N ASP A 27 6.98 4.88 -23.04
CA ASP A 27 6.25 3.63 -23.28
C ASP A 27 5.32 3.32 -22.08
N ALA A 28 4.05 3.66 -22.22
CA ALA A 28 3.05 3.42 -21.18
C ALA A 28 2.83 1.91 -20.91
N ASN A 29 2.96 1.04 -21.91
CA ASN A 29 2.72 -0.39 -21.70
C ASN A 29 3.87 -1.02 -20.92
N ALA A 30 5.12 -0.69 -21.26
CA ALA A 30 6.29 -1.12 -20.49
C ALA A 30 6.21 -0.62 -19.04
N PHE A 31 5.85 0.66 -18.84
CA PHE A 31 5.67 1.21 -17.50
C PHE A 31 4.61 0.44 -16.68
N ILE A 32 3.43 0.16 -17.27
CA ILE A 32 2.37 -0.60 -16.59
C ILE A 32 2.81 -2.05 -16.32
N ASP A 33 3.55 -2.66 -17.26
CA ASP A 33 4.06 -4.02 -17.11
C ASP A 33 5.01 -4.12 -15.91
N ASP A 34 5.98 -3.20 -15.83
CA ASP A 34 6.99 -3.17 -14.77
C ASP A 34 6.44 -2.75 -13.41
N VAL A 35 5.56 -1.75 -13.36
CA VAL A 35 5.09 -1.19 -12.08
C VAL A 35 3.93 -1.99 -11.49
N TRP A 36 2.97 -2.40 -12.33
CA TRP A 36 1.74 -3.02 -11.83
C TRP A 36 1.67 -4.51 -12.16
N ARG A 37 1.81 -4.91 -13.44
CA ARG A 37 1.61 -6.32 -13.82
C ARG A 37 2.66 -7.25 -13.23
N TRP A 38 3.90 -6.77 -13.10
CA TRP A 38 4.99 -7.51 -12.48
C TRP A 38 4.69 -7.86 -11.03
N ALA A 39 4.20 -6.90 -10.25
CA ALA A 39 3.81 -7.08 -8.85
C ALA A 39 2.49 -7.87 -8.71
N ALA A 40 1.55 -7.66 -9.63
CA ALA A 40 0.23 -8.32 -9.64
C ALA A 40 0.28 -9.78 -10.12
N GLY A 41 1.40 -10.26 -10.66
CA GLY A 41 1.51 -11.63 -11.18
C GLY A 41 0.94 -11.81 -12.60
N THR A 42 0.74 -10.72 -13.35
CA THR A 42 0.09 -10.74 -14.68
C THR A 42 1.03 -10.39 -15.83
N ALA A 43 2.28 -10.01 -15.54
CA ALA A 43 3.31 -9.78 -16.55
C ALA A 43 3.85 -11.10 -17.13
N ALA A 44 4.51 -11.04 -18.28
CA ALA A 44 5.15 -12.20 -18.90
C ALA A 44 6.25 -12.80 -18.00
N THR A 45 7.02 -11.94 -17.34
CA THR A 45 7.92 -12.30 -16.23
C THR A 45 7.46 -11.52 -15.02
N HIS A 46 6.95 -12.22 -14.00
CA HIS A 46 6.35 -11.58 -12.82
C HIS A 46 7.07 -11.98 -11.54
N TYR A 47 6.90 -11.17 -10.50
CA TYR A 47 7.51 -11.42 -9.21
C TYR A 47 6.95 -12.69 -8.58
N GLN A 48 7.77 -13.40 -7.80
CA GLN A 48 7.36 -14.60 -7.07
C GLN A 48 6.43 -14.26 -5.89
N ILE A 49 5.58 -15.20 -5.51
CA ILE A 49 4.90 -15.21 -4.22
C ILE A 49 5.96 -15.46 -3.14
N TRP A 50 6.13 -14.51 -2.21
CA TRP A 50 7.24 -14.56 -1.25
C TRP A 50 7.02 -13.70 0.01
N GLY A 51 7.64 -14.08 1.13
CA GLY A 51 7.78 -13.24 2.31
C GLY A 51 7.04 -13.76 3.54
N TRP A 52 6.62 -12.86 4.42
CA TRP A 52 6.07 -13.14 5.75
C TRP A 52 4.53 -13.05 5.83
N GLY A 53 3.87 -12.86 4.69
CA GLY A 53 2.42 -12.66 4.62
C GLY A 53 1.61 -13.95 4.56
N ALA A 54 0.29 -13.78 4.46
CA ALA A 54 -0.69 -14.82 4.22
C ALA A 54 -0.52 -15.52 2.86
N SER A 55 0.28 -14.96 1.96
CA SER A 55 0.64 -15.57 0.69
C SER A 55 1.31 -16.95 0.83
N ASN A 56 1.96 -17.23 1.97
CA ASN A 56 2.46 -18.57 2.29
C ASN A 56 1.36 -19.62 2.43
N PHE A 57 0.16 -19.24 2.89
CA PHE A 57 -0.99 -20.15 2.93
C PHE A 57 -1.50 -20.45 1.53
N VAL A 58 -1.41 -19.48 0.61
CA VAL A 58 -1.72 -19.71 -0.80
C VAL A 58 -0.73 -20.67 -1.44
N LEU A 59 0.57 -20.56 -1.12
CA LEU A 59 1.57 -21.54 -1.56
C LEU A 59 1.31 -22.94 -1.00
N ALA A 60 0.89 -23.04 0.26
CA ALA A 60 0.63 -24.32 0.92
C ALA A 60 -0.67 -25.00 0.46
N PHE A 61 -1.74 -24.23 0.24
CA PHE A 61 -3.10 -24.75 0.05
C PHE A 61 -3.78 -24.32 -1.26
N GLY A 62 -3.20 -23.37 -2.00
CA GLY A 62 -3.81 -22.76 -3.19
C GLY A 62 -3.72 -23.61 -4.46
N GLY A 63 -3.19 -24.83 -4.38
CA GLY A 63 -3.07 -25.73 -5.53
C GLY A 63 -2.11 -25.22 -6.61
N LEU A 64 -1.15 -24.37 -6.23
CA LEU A 64 -0.16 -23.80 -7.15
C LEU A 64 0.91 -24.84 -7.48
N THR A 65 1.34 -24.86 -8.75
CA THR A 65 2.45 -25.70 -9.22
C THR A 65 3.80 -25.02 -9.02
N SER A 66 3.80 -23.69 -8.99
CA SER A 66 4.98 -22.86 -8.82
C SER A 66 4.64 -21.58 -8.06
N ARG A 67 5.62 -21.01 -7.35
CA ARG A 67 5.53 -19.69 -6.70
C ARG A 67 5.40 -18.52 -7.68
N PHE A 68 5.55 -18.77 -8.97
CA PHE A 68 5.31 -17.78 -10.01
C PHE A 68 3.84 -17.76 -10.43
N ASP A 69 3.09 -18.84 -10.20
CA ASP A 69 1.71 -18.95 -10.67
C ASP A 69 0.84 -17.75 -10.27
N TYR A 70 -0.08 -17.41 -11.17
CA TYR A 70 -1.05 -16.37 -10.91
C TYR A 70 -2.02 -16.82 -9.82
N TRP A 71 -2.25 -15.94 -8.85
CA TRP A 71 -3.30 -16.08 -7.87
C TRP A 71 -3.88 -14.68 -7.60
N PRO A 72 -5.22 -14.52 -7.52
CA PRO A 72 -5.87 -13.21 -7.53
C PRO A 72 -5.78 -12.50 -6.16
N PHE A 73 -4.58 -12.08 -5.76
CA PHE A 73 -4.31 -11.40 -4.47
C PHE A 73 -5.09 -10.10 -4.28
N TRP A 74 -5.49 -9.44 -5.37
CA TRP A 74 -6.35 -8.26 -5.31
C TRP A 74 -7.70 -8.53 -4.62
N ILE A 75 -8.21 -9.78 -4.63
CA ILE A 75 -9.47 -10.14 -3.98
C ILE A 75 -9.36 -10.03 -2.46
N PRO A 76 -8.47 -10.76 -1.76
CA PRO A 76 -8.32 -10.59 -0.32
C PRO A 76 -7.79 -9.21 0.05
N GLU A 77 -6.95 -8.58 -0.77
CA GLU A 77 -6.56 -7.18 -0.58
C GLU A 77 -7.79 -6.28 -0.47
N LEU A 78 -8.70 -6.29 -1.45
CA LEU A 78 -9.92 -5.48 -1.38
C LEU A 78 -10.82 -5.86 -0.21
N ILE A 79 -11.04 -7.15 0.04
CA ILE A 79 -11.93 -7.62 1.11
C ILE A 79 -11.44 -7.18 2.49
N VAL A 80 -10.13 -7.22 2.73
CA VAL A 80 -9.54 -6.88 4.04
C VAL A 80 -9.30 -5.37 4.15
N THR A 81 -8.74 -4.75 3.12
CA THR A 81 -8.26 -3.37 3.24
C THR A 81 -9.33 -2.33 3.00
N LEU A 82 -10.33 -2.58 2.14
CA LEU A 82 -11.35 -1.58 1.86
C LEU A 82 -12.23 -1.29 3.09
N PRO A 83 -12.75 -2.28 3.83
CA PRO A 83 -13.48 -2.02 5.07
C PRO A 83 -12.60 -1.33 6.12
N LEU A 84 -11.34 -1.76 6.23
CA LEU A 84 -10.39 -1.17 7.17
C LEU A 84 -10.09 0.29 6.84
N LEU A 85 -9.87 0.62 5.56
CA LEU A 85 -9.67 1.98 5.08
C LEU A 85 -10.87 2.87 5.39
N ILE A 86 -12.09 2.38 5.12
CA ILE A 86 -13.32 3.14 5.40
C ILE A 86 -13.42 3.42 6.90
N TRP A 87 -13.19 2.41 7.74
CA TRP A 87 -13.29 2.54 9.20
C TRP A 87 -12.21 3.47 9.78
N LEU A 88 -10.95 3.29 9.37
CA LEU A 88 -9.83 4.12 9.82
C LEU A 88 -9.95 5.55 9.29
N GLY A 89 -10.36 5.74 8.04
CA GLY A 89 -10.62 7.05 7.46
C GLY A 89 -11.74 7.79 8.20
N TRP A 90 -12.82 7.09 8.54
CA TRP A 90 -13.86 7.66 9.39
C TRP A 90 -13.32 8.05 10.77
N ARG A 91 -12.51 7.21 11.42
CA ARG A 91 -11.86 7.57 12.69
C ARG A 91 -10.94 8.79 12.56
N GLN A 92 -10.16 8.87 11.48
CA GLN A 92 -9.28 10.00 11.20
C GLN A 92 -10.06 11.32 11.10
N THR A 93 -11.25 11.32 10.50
CA THR A 93 -12.09 12.54 10.44
C THR A 93 -12.63 12.98 11.80
N ARG A 94 -12.72 12.08 12.78
CA ARG A 94 -13.18 12.38 14.15
C ARG A 94 -12.05 12.76 15.10
N GLY A 95 -10.81 12.43 14.76
CA GLY A 95 -9.61 12.73 15.55
C GLY A 95 -8.41 12.85 14.62
N ASN A 96 -8.32 14.00 13.93
CA ASN A 96 -7.35 14.18 12.86
C ASN A 96 -6.00 14.66 13.40
N THR A 97 -5.23 13.72 13.91
CA THR A 97 -3.94 14.01 14.51
C THR A 97 -2.80 13.26 13.82
N ILE A 98 -1.55 13.67 14.07
CA ILE A 98 -0.37 13.06 13.44
C ILE A 98 -0.15 11.64 13.97
N GLY A 99 -0.34 11.45 15.28
CA GLY A 99 -0.28 10.14 15.92
C GLY A 99 -1.32 9.19 15.32
N ALA A 100 -2.57 9.64 15.22
CA ALA A 100 -3.65 8.89 14.60
C ALA A 100 -3.36 8.56 13.12
N ALA A 101 -2.92 9.54 12.34
CA ALA A 101 -2.60 9.34 10.92
C ALA A 101 -1.49 8.30 10.72
N SER A 102 -0.42 8.39 11.52
CA SER A 102 0.72 7.47 11.45
C SER A 102 0.33 6.05 11.84
N TRP A 103 -0.45 5.91 12.93
CA TRP A 103 -0.97 4.63 13.40
C TRP A 103 -1.91 3.97 12.39
N HIS A 104 -2.92 4.72 11.91
CA HIS A 104 -3.89 4.23 10.94
C HIS A 104 -3.20 3.83 9.62
N TYR A 105 -2.23 4.60 9.16
CA TYR A 105 -1.44 4.26 7.98
C TYR A 105 -0.65 2.97 8.17
N GLY A 106 0.07 2.83 9.29
CA GLY A 106 0.83 1.61 9.60
C GLY A 106 -0.06 0.36 9.65
N LEU A 107 -1.22 0.46 10.28
CA LEU A 107 -2.18 -0.65 10.38
C LEU A 107 -2.78 -1.02 9.02
N LEU A 108 -3.17 -0.02 8.22
CA LEU A 108 -3.71 -0.26 6.88
C LEU A 108 -2.66 -0.89 5.96
N LEU A 109 -1.42 -0.39 6.01
CA LEU A 109 -0.30 -0.91 5.21
C LEU A 109 0.05 -2.35 5.61
N LEU A 110 0.06 -2.65 6.92
CA LEU A 110 0.23 -4.01 7.42
C LEU A 110 -0.85 -4.94 6.89
N ALA A 111 -2.12 -4.54 7.02
CA ALA A 111 -3.23 -5.37 6.56
C ALA A 111 -3.18 -5.63 5.05
N PHE A 112 -2.86 -4.60 4.25
CA PHE A 112 -2.67 -4.72 2.80
C PHE A 112 -1.54 -5.70 2.48
N LEU A 113 -0.32 -5.40 2.92
CA LEU A 113 0.84 -6.21 2.57
C LEU A 113 0.78 -7.63 3.14
N PHE A 114 0.11 -7.83 4.28
CA PHE A 114 -0.08 -9.16 4.85
C PHE A 114 -0.89 -10.07 3.93
N VAL A 115 -1.90 -9.54 3.22
CA VAL A 115 -2.70 -10.33 2.27
C VAL A 115 -2.25 -10.18 0.81
N SER A 116 -1.23 -9.37 0.55
CA SER A 116 -0.64 -9.19 -0.78
C SER A 116 0.22 -10.39 -1.22
N ARG A 117 0.60 -10.37 -2.51
CA ARG A 117 1.51 -11.37 -3.12
C ARG A 117 2.84 -11.48 -2.38
N PHE A 118 3.34 -10.40 -1.78
CA PHE A 118 4.59 -10.40 -1.04
C PHE A 118 4.62 -9.46 0.17
N LEU A 119 5.38 -9.86 1.19
CA LEU A 119 5.70 -9.06 2.37
C LEU A 119 7.13 -9.35 2.85
N ASN A 120 8.07 -8.53 2.41
CA ASN A 120 9.49 -8.62 2.81
C ASN A 120 9.78 -7.92 4.15
N GLU A 121 10.92 -8.24 4.76
CA GLU A 121 11.37 -7.74 6.07
C GLU A 121 11.53 -6.23 6.11
N ASN A 122 11.98 -5.63 5.00
CA ASN A 122 12.12 -4.17 4.89
C ASN A 122 10.78 -3.44 5.06
N TYR A 123 9.67 -4.03 4.62
CA TYR A 123 8.35 -3.46 4.85
C TYR A 123 7.92 -3.57 6.31
N LEU A 124 8.25 -4.67 6.99
CA LEU A 124 7.97 -4.83 8.41
C LEU A 124 8.67 -3.74 9.23
N GLY A 125 9.94 -3.45 8.93
CA GLY A 125 10.67 -2.35 9.57
C GLY A 125 9.98 -1.00 9.38
N TYR A 126 9.50 -0.72 8.16
CA TYR A 126 8.79 0.51 7.84
C TYR A 126 7.41 0.60 8.52
N ILE A 127 6.64 -0.49 8.53
CA ILE A 127 5.36 -0.60 9.24
C ILE A 127 5.56 -0.32 10.72
N LEU A 128 6.55 -0.99 11.34
CA LEU A 128 6.84 -0.82 12.77
C LEU A 128 7.26 0.61 13.08
N ALA A 129 8.01 1.29 12.20
CA ALA A 129 8.35 2.69 12.36
C ALA A 129 7.10 3.57 12.42
N PHE A 130 6.12 3.38 11.53
CA PHE A 130 4.87 4.16 11.55
C PHE A 130 3.98 3.86 12.74
N LEU A 131 3.89 2.60 13.16
CA LEU A 131 3.16 2.22 14.38
C LEU A 131 3.81 2.82 15.63
N ALA A 132 5.15 2.75 15.72
CA ALA A 132 5.90 3.36 16.81
C ALA A 132 5.72 4.89 16.84
N MET A 133 5.84 5.56 15.68
CA MET A 133 5.57 6.99 15.57
C MET A 133 4.13 7.31 16.01
N GLY A 134 3.13 6.57 15.54
CA GLY A 134 1.75 6.77 15.94
C GLY A 134 1.51 6.62 17.44
N TYR A 135 2.26 5.74 18.10
CA TYR A 135 2.15 5.48 19.54
C TYR A 135 2.92 6.49 20.41
N PHE A 136 4.12 6.89 19.99
CA PHE A 136 5.02 7.73 20.79
C PHE A 136 4.95 9.22 20.47
N VAL A 137 4.31 9.63 19.37
CA VAL A 137 4.15 11.05 19.06
C VAL A 137 3.32 11.70 20.17
N VAL A 138 3.99 12.56 20.94
CA VAL A 138 3.35 13.45 21.90
C VAL A 138 2.87 14.66 21.13
N GLU A 139 1.56 14.85 21.09
CA GLU A 139 0.98 16.04 20.50
C GLU A 139 0.95 17.12 21.56
N SER A 140 1.68 18.20 21.32
CA SER A 140 1.59 19.39 22.15
C SER A 140 0.19 19.96 22.01
N ASN A 141 -0.62 19.82 23.05
CA ASN A 141 -1.80 20.66 23.23
C ASN A 141 -1.27 22.09 23.37
N GLU A 142 -1.31 22.88 22.30
CA GLU A 142 -1.22 24.33 22.43
C GLU A 142 -2.41 24.76 23.30
N VAL A 143 -2.08 25.15 24.54
CA VAL A 143 -2.99 25.76 25.52
C VAL A 143 -3.28 27.20 25.10
#